data_AF-A0A117QVQ7-F1
#
_entry.id   AF-A0A117QVQ7-F1
#
_cell.length_a   1.000
_cell.length_b   1.000
_cell.length_c   1.000
_cell.angle_alpha   90.00
_cell.angle_beta   90.00
_cell.angle_gamma   90.00
#
_symmetry.space_group_name_H-M   'P 1'
#
loop_
_entity.id
_entity.type
_entity.pdbx_description
1 polymer ?
#
loop_
_entity_poly.entity_id
_entity_poly.type
_entity_poly.pdbx_seq_one_letter_code
_entity_poly.pdbx_strand_id
1 'polypeptide(L)' 'MKKRIGFYPRVRAEGGGRGVVSQAGAVLLVETARKTGLDAAMSAALEPWRKPRAVHDPGKILLDVALALALGGDCL' A
#
# COMPACT_ATOMS: atom_id res chain seq x y z
N MET A 1 5.37 -3.80 -22.80
CA MET A 1 4.46 -3.79 -21.62
C MET A 1 5.15 -3.07 -20.46
N LYS A 2 4.60 -1.95 -19.98
CA LYS A 2 5.20 -1.17 -18.90
C LYS A 2 5.05 -1.96 -17.60
N LYS A 3 6.17 -2.40 -17.00
CA LYS A 3 6.16 -3.13 -15.73
C LYS A 3 5.46 -2.23 -14.71
N ARG A 4 4.28 -2.61 -14.22
CA ARG A 4 3.64 -1.88 -13.12
C ARG A 4 4.58 -1.99 -11.94
N ILE A 5 5.22 -0.88 -11.61
CA ILE A 5 5.74 -0.66 -10.26
C ILE A 5 4.47 -0.77 -9.40
N GLY A 6 4.37 -1.79 -8.53
CA GLY A 6 3.17 -2.05 -7.74
C GLY A 6 2.68 -0.81 -6.97
N PHE A 7 1.55 -0.91 -6.26
CA PHE A 7 0.93 0.26 -5.62
C PHE A 7 1.86 1.10 -4.74
N TYR A 8 2.88 0.45 -4.17
CA TYR A 8 3.83 1.06 -3.27
C TYR A 8 5.20 1.29 -3.94
N PRO A 9 5.78 2.50 -3.81
CA PRO A 9 7.11 2.79 -4.31
C PRO A 9 8.16 1.95 -3.57
N ARG A 10 9.35 1.82 -4.16
CA ARG A 10 10.47 1.15 -3.51
C ARG A 10 11.01 2.01 -2.37
N VAL A 11 11.37 1.36 -1.27
CA VAL A 11 11.99 1.99 -0.11
C VAL A 11 13.35 2.56 -0.48
N ARG A 12 13.65 3.75 0.04
CA ARG A 12 14.97 4.37 0.00
C ARG A 12 15.41 4.62 1.44
N ALA A 13 16.69 4.36 1.74
CA ALA A 13 17.28 4.60 3.04
C ALA A 13 18.28 5.77 2.94
N GLU A 14 18.30 6.63 3.96
CA GLU A 14 19.22 7.76 4.05
C GLU A 14 19.91 7.74 5.43
N GLY A 15 21.22 8.04 5.46
CA GLY A 15 22.09 7.87 6.63
C GLY A 15 22.41 9.15 7.41
N GLY A 16 21.67 10.25 7.22
CA GLY A 16 22.02 11.58 7.74
C GLY A 16 21.88 11.79 9.27
N GLY A 17 21.33 10.81 10.00
CA GLY A 17 21.40 10.72 11.47
C GLY A 17 20.53 11.71 12.28
N ARG A 18 20.02 12.79 11.70
CA ARG A 18 19.07 13.71 12.37
C ARG A 18 17.64 13.52 11.87
N GLY A 19 16.68 13.47 12.80
CA GLY A 19 15.25 13.38 12.48
C GLY A 19 14.81 12.03 11.88
N VAL A 20 15.53 10.95 12.19
CA VAL A 20 15.23 9.62 11.64
C VAL A 20 13.97 9.04 12.29
N VAL A 21 12.98 8.69 11.47
CA VAL A 21 11.80 7.91 11.89
C VAL A 21 11.93 6.50 11.33
N SER A 22 11.77 5.48 12.18
CA SER A 22 11.76 4.09 11.72
C SER A 22 10.44 3.79 11.00
N GLN A 23 10.51 3.51 9.69
CA GLN A 23 9.37 3.07 8.88
C GLN A 23 9.42 1.55 8.60
N ALA A 24 10.27 0.80 9.30
CA ALA A 24 10.49 -0.62 9.02
C ALA A 24 9.22 -1.46 9.14
N GLY A 25 8.34 -1.15 10.11
CA GLY A 25 7.06 -1.83 10.27
C GLY A 25 6.11 -1.61 9.08
N ALA A 26 5.97 -0.36 8.63
CA ALA A 26 5.16 -0.03 7.45
C ALA A 26 5.68 -0.72 6.19
N VAL A 27 7.00 -0.71 6.00
CA VAL A 27 7.67 -1.39 4.89
C VAL A 27 7.42 -2.90 4.93
N LEU A 28 7.51 -3.53 6.11
CA LEU A 28 7.27 -4.96 6.28
C LEU A 28 5.84 -5.33 5.89
N LEU A 29 4.84 -4.56 6.33
CA LEU A 29 3.43 -4.81 6.01
C LEU A 29 3.16 -4.66 4.50
N VAL A 30 3.69 -3.61 3.88
CA VAL A 30 3.59 -3.38 2.42
C VAL A 30 4.22 -4.53 1.64
N GLU A 31 5.41 -4.98 2.03
CA GLU A 31 6.08 -6.09 1.34
C GLU A 31 5.35 -7.41 1.56
N THR A 32 4.74 -7.62 2.73
CA THR A 32 3.89 -8.79 3.01
C THR A 32 2.68 -8.81 2.08
N ALA A 33 1.96 -7.70 1.93
CA ALA A 33 0.82 -7.62 1.02
C ALA A 33 1.23 -7.92 -0.44
N ARG A 34 2.40 -7.42 -0.87
CA ARG A 34 2.96 -7.72 -2.19
C ARG A 34 3.35 -9.19 -2.35
N LYS A 35 4.05 -9.77 -1.38
CA LYS A 35 4.56 -11.15 -1.44
C LYS A 35 3.46 -12.19 -1.39
N THR A 36 2.38 -11.89 -0.67
CA THR A 36 1.18 -12.73 -0.61
C THR A 36 0.26 -12.54 -1.82
N GLY A 37 0.50 -11.52 -2.66
CA GLY A 37 -0.38 -11.16 -3.77
C GLY A 37 -1.71 -10.55 -3.33
N LEU A 38 -1.82 -10.13 -2.06
CA LEU A 38 -3.03 -9.56 -1.49
C LEU A 38 -3.42 -8.25 -2.21
N ASP A 39 -2.45 -7.46 -2.63
CA ASP A 39 -2.69 -6.23 -3.40
C ASP A 39 -3.44 -6.50 -4.71
N ALA A 40 -2.96 -7.46 -5.50
CA ALA A 40 -3.60 -7.86 -6.76
C ALA A 40 -4.96 -8.54 -6.52
N ALA A 41 -5.05 -9.40 -5.49
CA ALA A 41 -6.29 -10.10 -5.15
C ALA A 41 -7.40 -9.13 -4.74
N MET A 42 -7.07 -8.12 -3.93
CA MET A 42 -8.03 -7.09 -3.54
C MET A 42 -8.51 -6.27 -4.73
N SER A 43 -7.61 -5.84 -5.63
CA SER A 43 -8.03 -5.11 -6.83
C SER A 43 -8.96 -5.95 -7.72
N ALA A 44 -8.66 -7.24 -7.89
CA ALA A 44 -9.50 -8.13 -8.69
C ALA A 44 -10.88 -8.35 -8.03
N ALA A 45 -10.92 -8.58 -6.71
CA ALA A 45 -12.15 -8.83 -5.98
C ALA A 45 -13.11 -7.63 -5.99
N LEU A 46 -12.57 -6.41 -6.05
CA LEU A 46 -13.35 -5.17 -5.98
C LEU A 46 -13.66 -4.57 -7.36
N GLU A 47 -13.20 -5.19 -8.45
CA GLU A 47 -13.47 -4.73 -9.81
C GLU A 47 -14.98 -4.57 -10.12
N PRO A 48 -15.90 -5.44 -9.64
CA PRO A 48 -17.34 -5.24 -9.84
C PRO A 48 -17.91 -3.94 -9.25
N TRP A 49 -17.21 -3.34 -8.28
CA TRP A 49 -17.61 -2.07 -7.64
C TRP A 49 -16.89 -0.85 -8.26
N ARG A 50 -16.01 -1.07 -9.24
CA ARG A 50 -15.30 0.02 -9.91
C ARG A 50 -16.26 0.79 -10.81
N LYS A 51 -16.51 2.06 -10.47
CA LYS A 51 -17.27 2.97 -11.33
C LYS A 51 -16.51 3.25 -12.64
N PRO A 52 -17.18 3.48 -13.78
CA PRO A 52 -16.52 3.71 -15.08
C PRO A 52 -15.52 4.87 -15.09
N ARG A 53 -15.71 5.87 -14.22
CA ARG A 53 -14.84 7.05 -14.10
C ARG A 53 -13.93 7.00 -12.87
N ALA A 54 -13.78 5.84 -12.23
CA ALA A 54 -12.91 5.70 -11.06
C ALA A 54 -11.44 5.81 -11.46
N VAL A 55 -10.77 6.87 -10.98
CA VAL A 55 -9.34 7.08 -11.21
C VAL A 55 -8.49 6.23 -10.27
N HIS A 56 -8.96 6.03 -9.03
CA HIS A 56 -8.26 5.26 -8.02
C HIS A 56 -8.66 3.79 -8.06
N ASP A 57 -7.73 2.92 -7.68
CA ASP A 57 -7.98 1.49 -7.54
C ASP A 57 -8.64 1.21 -6.18
N PRO A 58 -9.83 0.58 -6.15
CA PRO A 58 -10.52 0.32 -4.89
C PRO A 58 -9.76 -0.66 -3.98
N GLY A 59 -9.01 -1.60 -4.55
CA GLY A 59 -8.15 -2.52 -3.81
C GLY A 59 -7.03 -1.79 -3.09
N LYS A 60 -6.39 -0.86 -3.79
CA LYS A 60 -5.38 0.01 -3.18
C LYS A 60 -5.97 0.85 -2.04
N ILE A 61 -7.13 1.47 -2.25
CA ILE A 61 -7.73 2.35 -1.22
C ILE A 61 -7.98 1.57 0.07
N LEU A 62 -8.61 0.40 -0.02
CA LEU A 62 -8.87 -0.42 1.18
C LEU A 62 -7.58 -0.94 1.81
N LEU A 63 -6.58 -1.30 1.00
CA LEU A 63 -5.29 -1.73 1.51
C LEU A 63 -4.54 -0.59 2.23
N ASP A 64 -4.60 0.64 1.71
CA ASP A 64 -4.02 1.82 2.35
C ASP A 64 -4.68 2.11 3.71
N VAL A 65 -6.01 1.96 3.81
CA VAL A 65 -6.74 2.06 5.09
C VAL A 65 -6.31 0.96 6.05
N ALA A 66 -6.23 -0.29 5.60
CA ALA A 66 -5.80 -1.41 6.45
C ALA A 66 -4.38 -1.23 6.96
N LEU A 67 -3.46 -0.72 6.12
CA LEU A 67 -2.10 -0.38 6.52
C LEU A 67 -2.07 0.75 7.55
N ALA A 68 -2.88 1.80 7.36
CA ALA A 68 -2.97 2.90 8.33
C ALA A 68 -3.43 2.37 9.70
N LEU A 69 -4.49 1.56 9.74
CA LEU A 69 -4.99 0.94 10.98
C LEU A 69 -3.95 0.03 11.64
N ALA A 70 -3.27 -0.81 10.86
CA ALA A 70 -2.24 -1.72 11.37
C ALA A 70 -1.02 -0.98 11.95
N LEU A 71 -0.75 0.24 11.47
CA LEU A 71 0.28 1.12 11.99
C LEU A 71 -0.18 1.95 13.20
N GLY A 72 -1.43 1.78 13.63
CA GLY A 72 -2.01 2.49 14.79
C GLY A 72 -2.70 3.80 14.42
N GLY A 73 -2.93 4.08 13.14
CA GLY A 73 -3.80 5.18 12.72
C GLY A 73 -5.24 4.92 13.13
N ASP A 74 -5.93 5.99 13.50
CA ASP A 74 -7.36 5.99 13.83
C ASP A 74 -8.09 7.05 12.99
N CYS A 75 -9.38 7.24 13.26
CA CYS A 75 -10.26 8.13 12.52
C CYS A 75 -10.78 9.32 13.35
N LEU A 76 -10.06 9.72 14.40
CA LEU A 76 -10.51 10.71 15.39
C LEU A 76 -9.64 11.96 15.45
#